data_AF-A0A0B1RVI7-F1
#
_entry.id   AF-A0A0B1RVI7-F1
#
_cell.length_a   1.000
_cell.length_b   1.000
_cell.length_c   1.000
_cell.angle_alpha   90.00
_cell.angle_beta   90.00
_cell.angle_gamma   90.00
#
_symmetry.space_group_name_H-M   'P 1'
#
loop_
_entity.id
_entity.type
_entity.pdbx_description
1 polymer ?
#
loop_
_entity_poly.entity_id
_entity_poly.type
_entity_poly.pdbx_seq_one_letter_code
_entity_poly.pdbx_strand_id
1 'polypeptide(L)'
;MLSETPTVRSLPSSLGFGCFVAKGGTRHSNKATPLQHIWDVVLFFYGSKNGRELNDAPVRKLSQSFKLENVAGKSITSKQVLLTTIENIVSSHARLRRSKDAQWKAFVCAAMNEKKLPAWLRIIFRSRYVVEMCYNSWSYVARTDLCIE
;
A
#
# COMPACT_ATOMS: atom_id res chain seq x y z
N MET A 1 -47.86 -17.87 44.35
CA MET A 1 -48.24 -19.18 43.79
C MET A 1 -48.13 -19.08 42.27
N LEU A 2 -47.06 -19.66 41.75
CA LEU A 2 -46.77 -20.04 40.35
C LEU A 2 -46.86 -18.95 39.26
N SER A 3 -45.71 -18.31 39.03
CA SER A 3 -45.33 -17.63 37.80
C SER A 3 -44.85 -18.64 36.75
N GLU A 4 -45.59 -18.80 35.65
CA GLU A 4 -45.16 -19.61 34.50
C GLU A 4 -44.39 -18.75 33.49
N THR A 5 -43.21 -19.24 33.09
CA THR A 5 -42.28 -18.61 32.15
C THR A 5 -42.43 -19.27 30.77
N PRO A 6 -42.65 -18.52 29.69
CA PRO A 6 -42.61 -19.10 28.34
C PRO A 6 -41.16 -19.26 27.87
N THR A 7 -40.76 -20.50 27.64
CA THR A 7 -39.47 -20.90 27.07
C THR A 7 -39.46 -20.62 25.57
N VAL A 8 -38.73 -19.59 25.15
CA VAL A 8 -38.42 -19.35 23.73
C VAL A 8 -37.18 -20.16 23.35
N ARG A 9 -37.39 -21.24 22.59
CA ARG A 9 -36.32 -21.99 21.91
C ARG A 9 -35.87 -21.19 20.68
N SER A 10 -34.69 -20.56 20.72
CA SER A 10 -34.03 -20.01 19.54
C SER A 10 -33.09 -21.06 18.92
N LEU A 11 -33.32 -21.41 17.66
CA LEU A 11 -32.42 -22.24 16.85
C LEU A 11 -31.07 -21.54 16.60
N PRO A 12 -29.97 -22.31 16.47
CA PRO A 12 -28.65 -21.75 16.20
C PRO A 12 -28.58 -21.23 14.76
N SER A 13 -28.26 -19.95 14.61
CA SER A 13 -27.97 -19.33 13.32
C SER A 13 -26.56 -19.72 12.87
N SER A 14 -26.38 -20.98 12.46
CA SER A 14 -25.24 -21.38 11.65
C SER A 14 -25.46 -20.90 10.21
N LEU A 15 -25.09 -19.66 9.93
CA LEU A 15 -24.87 -19.16 8.58
C LEU A 15 -23.46 -18.57 8.53
N GLY A 16 -22.66 -19.19 7.67
CA GLY A 16 -21.21 -19.07 7.66
C GLY A 16 -20.73 -17.64 7.41
N PHE A 17 -20.09 -17.07 8.42
CA PHE A 17 -19.13 -16.01 8.22
C PHE A 17 -17.79 -16.66 7.89
N GLY A 18 -17.47 -16.66 6.60
CA GLY A 18 -16.13 -16.97 6.14
C GLY A 18 -15.11 -16.13 6.90
N CYS A 19 -13.96 -16.74 7.21
CA CYS A 19 -12.78 -16.07 7.76
C CYS A 19 -12.20 -15.08 6.74
N PHE A 20 -12.90 -13.98 6.48
CA PHE A 20 -12.28 -12.79 5.93
C PHE A 20 -11.61 -12.09 7.10
N VAL A 21 -10.28 -12.22 7.19
CA VAL A 21 -9.48 -11.33 8.03
C VAL A 21 -9.80 -9.91 7.59
N ALA A 22 -10.53 -9.17 8.43
CA ALA A 22 -10.68 -7.73 8.30
C ALA A 22 -9.27 -7.15 8.42
N LYS A 23 -8.61 -6.95 7.27
CA LYS A 23 -7.28 -6.37 7.18
C LYS A 23 -7.43 -4.95 7.73
N GLY A 24 -7.06 -4.77 9.00
CA GLY A 24 -7.17 -3.51 9.71
C GLY A 24 -6.71 -2.38 8.80
N GLY A 25 -7.66 -1.55 8.37
CA GLY A 25 -7.39 -0.40 7.56
C GLY A 25 -6.49 0.51 8.38
N THR A 26 -5.19 0.50 8.09
CA THR A 26 -4.28 1.55 8.54
C THR A 26 -4.79 2.86 7.97
N ARG A 27 -5.70 3.50 8.71
CA ARG A 27 -6.19 4.84 8.48
C ARG A 27 -4.96 5.72 8.70
N HIS A 28 -4.28 6.05 7.61
CA HIS A 28 -3.12 6.94 7.66
C HIS A 28 -3.66 8.29 8.13
N SER A 29 -3.39 8.60 9.40
CA SER A 29 -3.71 9.88 10.01
C SER A 29 -2.98 10.97 9.23
N ASN A 30 -3.68 12.04 8.84
CA ASN A 30 -3.08 13.23 8.20
C ASN A 30 -2.14 14.01 9.13
N LYS A 31 -1.77 13.46 10.30
CA LYS A 31 -0.80 14.06 11.20
C LYS A 31 0.59 13.73 10.70
N ALA A 32 1.48 14.72 10.66
CA ALA A 32 2.90 14.56 10.38
C ALA A 32 3.51 13.59 11.40
N THR A 33 3.48 12.29 11.10
CA THR A 33 4.29 11.31 11.84
C THR A 33 5.74 11.68 11.60
N PRO A 34 6.56 11.85 12.66
CA PRO A 34 7.99 12.04 12.46
C PRO A 34 8.50 10.86 11.65
N LEU A 35 9.03 11.15 10.46
CA LEU A 35 9.54 10.13 9.55
C LEU A 35 10.83 9.59 10.14
N GLN A 36 10.68 8.51 10.89
CA GLN A 36 11.81 7.83 11.51
C GLN A 36 12.59 6.98 10.50
N HIS A 37 11.94 6.57 9.40
CA HIS A 37 12.54 5.71 8.39
C HIS A 37 12.08 6.06 6.97
N ILE A 38 12.96 5.86 5.97
CA ILE A 38 12.66 6.14 4.56
C ILE A 38 11.43 5.36 4.03
N TRP A 39 11.21 4.16 4.57
CA TRP A 39 10.02 3.36 4.25
C TRP A 39 8.71 4.06 4.63
N ASP A 40 8.71 4.90 5.66
CA ASP A 40 7.54 5.66 6.04
C ASP A 40 7.16 6.69 4.96
N VAL A 41 8.15 7.25 4.25
CA VAL A 41 7.93 8.13 3.08
C VAL A 41 7.27 7.34 1.95
N VAL A 42 7.74 6.11 1.70
CA VAL A 42 7.17 5.23 0.67
C VAL A 42 5.72 4.86 1.00
N LEU A 43 5.44 4.56 2.27
CA LEU A 43 4.07 4.29 2.74
C LEU A 43 3.17 5.52 2.66
N PHE A 44 3.69 6.71 3.00
CA PHE A 44 2.98 7.97 2.86
C PHE A 44 2.61 8.25 1.39
N PHE A 45 3.58 8.08 0.48
CA PHE A 45 3.32 8.16 -0.96
C PHE A 45 2.24 7.17 -1.40
N TYR A 46 2.34 5.90 -0.96
CA TYR A 46 1.38 4.85 -1.30
C TYR A 46 -0.05 5.16 -0.82
N GLY A 47 -0.18 5.65 0.42
CA GLY A 47 -1.45 6.08 1.00
C GLY A 47 -2.05 7.29 0.27
N SER A 48 -1.24 8.31 -0.02
CA SER A 48 -1.69 9.55 -0.69
C SER A 48 -2.21 9.35 -2.12
N LYS A 49 -1.74 8.30 -2.81
CA LYS A 49 -2.14 7.99 -4.19
C LYS A 49 -3.28 6.98 -4.29
N ASN A 50 -3.96 6.70 -3.18
CA ASN A 50 -5.05 5.74 -3.10
C ASN A 50 -4.68 4.38 -3.74
N GLY A 51 -3.45 3.91 -3.47
CA GLY A 51 -2.88 2.73 -4.12
C GLY A 51 -3.72 1.46 -4.00
N ARG A 52 -4.63 1.40 -3.01
CA ARG A 52 -5.59 0.31 -2.81
C ARG A 52 -6.67 0.27 -3.90
N GLU A 53 -7.32 1.39 -4.23
CA GLU A 53 -8.37 1.40 -5.27
C GLU A 53 -7.82 1.08 -6.66
N LEU A 54 -6.57 1.44 -6.95
CA LEU A 54 -5.94 1.11 -8.22
C LEU A 54 -5.51 -0.36 -8.31
N ASN A 55 -5.15 -1.01 -7.21
CA ASN A 55 -4.80 -2.44 -7.20
C ASN A 55 -6.01 -3.38 -7.02
N ASP A 56 -7.15 -2.89 -6.53
CA ASP A 56 -8.30 -3.75 -6.18
C ASP A 56 -9.21 -4.16 -7.35
N ALA A 57 -9.00 -3.61 -8.56
CA ALA A 57 -9.75 -4.04 -9.73
C ALA A 57 -9.49 -5.55 -10.04
N PRO A 58 -10.52 -6.42 -10.04
CA PRO A 58 -10.35 -7.87 -10.20
C PRO A 58 -9.56 -8.28 -11.44
N VAL A 59 -9.80 -7.59 -12.56
CA VAL A 59 -9.09 -7.80 -13.84
C VAL A 59 -7.58 -7.59 -13.69
N ARG A 60 -7.14 -6.66 -12.84
CA ARG A 60 -5.72 -6.36 -12.65
C ARG A 60 -5.02 -7.45 -11.83
N LYS A 61 -5.67 -7.93 -10.77
CA LYS A 61 -5.14 -9.04 -9.95
C LYS A 61 -4.96 -10.30 -10.81
N LEU A 62 -5.94 -10.61 -11.66
CA LEU A 62 -5.84 -11.72 -12.61
C LEU A 62 -4.68 -11.51 -13.60
N SER A 63 -4.61 -10.35 -14.27
CA SER A 63 -3.51 -10.08 -15.21
C SER A 63 -2.13 -10.17 -14.56
N GLN A 64 -1.99 -9.77 -13.30
CA GLN A 64 -0.75 -9.89 -12.55
C GLN A 64 -0.37 -11.34 -12.24
N SER A 65 -1.33 -12.18 -11.88
CA SER A 65 -1.09 -13.62 -11.67
C SER A 65 -0.53 -14.28 -12.94
N PHE A 66 -0.94 -13.82 -14.13
CA PHE A 66 -0.46 -14.31 -15.42
C PHE A 66 0.70 -13.48 -16.01
N LYS A 67 1.25 -12.50 -15.27
CA LYS A 67 2.33 -11.60 -15.73
C LYS A 67 2.06 -10.92 -17.08
N LEU A 68 0.81 -10.55 -17.35
CA LEU A 68 0.45 -9.86 -18.59
C LEU A 68 0.93 -8.41 -18.56
N GLU A 69 1.63 -7.97 -19.61
CA GLU A 69 2.13 -6.58 -19.74
C GLU A 69 1.03 -5.57 -20.13
N ASN A 70 -0.10 -6.08 -20.63
CA ASN A 70 -1.23 -5.29 -21.11
C ASN A 70 -2.51 -5.70 -20.38
N VAL A 71 -3.24 -4.73 -19.84
CA VAL A 71 -4.53 -4.96 -19.18
C VAL A 71 -5.57 -4.04 -19.82
N ALA A 72 -6.63 -4.63 -20.38
CA ALA A 72 -7.70 -3.90 -21.06
C ALA A 72 -7.19 -2.92 -22.16
N GLY A 73 -6.23 -3.36 -22.96
CA GLY A 73 -5.66 -2.57 -24.08
C GLY A 73 -4.72 -1.44 -23.64
N LYS A 74 -4.41 -1.30 -22.35
CA LYS A 74 -3.45 -0.31 -21.83
C LYS A 74 -2.18 -1.02 -21.34
N SER A 75 -1.02 -0.51 -21.75
CA SER A 75 0.27 -0.96 -21.22
C SER A 75 0.40 -0.58 -19.75
N ILE A 76 0.99 -1.48 -18.95
CA ILE A 76 1.23 -1.22 -17.53
C ILE A 76 2.30 -0.14 -17.36
N THR A 77 1.92 0.97 -16.75
CA THR A 77 2.81 2.10 -16.48
C THR A 77 3.81 1.79 -15.34
N SER A 78 4.99 2.42 -15.36
CA SER A 78 5.97 2.30 -14.26
C SER A 78 5.40 2.66 -12.89
N LYS A 79 4.45 3.60 -12.83
CA LYS A 79 3.73 3.96 -11.60
C LYS A 79 2.85 2.81 -11.09
N GLN A 80 2.18 2.09 -11.99
CA GLN A 80 1.37 0.94 -11.61
C GLN A 80 2.24 -0.19 -11.08
N VAL A 81 3.34 -0.52 -11.77
CA VAL A 81 4.30 -1.52 -11.27
C VAL A 81 4.80 -1.14 -9.88
N LEU A 82 5.19 0.13 -9.69
CA LEU A 82 5.61 0.64 -8.39
C LEU A 82 4.55 0.43 -7.29
N LEU A 83 3.30 0.85 -7.53
CA LEU A 83 2.23 0.73 -6.54
C LEU A 83 1.90 -0.73 -6.20
N THR A 84 1.91 -1.62 -7.21
CA THR A 84 1.74 -3.07 -7.00
C THR A 84 2.90 -3.65 -6.20
N THR A 85 4.15 -3.30 -6.53
CA THR A 85 5.33 -3.79 -5.79
C THR A 85 5.27 -3.37 -4.32
N ILE A 86 4.86 -2.13 -4.02
CA ILE A 86 4.68 -1.68 -2.64
C ILE A 86 3.59 -2.49 -1.94
N GLU A 87 2.41 -2.69 -2.55
CA GLU A 87 1.35 -3.52 -1.95
C GLU A 87 1.81 -4.97 -1.70
N ASN A 88 2.58 -5.56 -2.62
CA ASN A 88 3.14 -6.89 -2.48
C ASN A 88 4.13 -6.97 -1.30
N ILE A 89 4.99 -5.98 -1.14
CA ILE A 89 5.92 -5.91 0.00
C ILE A 89 5.13 -5.72 1.30
N VAL A 90 4.20 -4.76 1.35
CA VAL A 90 3.37 -4.51 2.54
C VAL A 90 2.58 -5.77 2.93
N SER A 91 1.94 -6.44 1.98
CA SER A 91 1.14 -7.64 2.24
C SER A 91 1.98 -8.85 2.65
N SER A 92 3.14 -9.06 2.02
CA SER A 92 4.04 -10.17 2.37
C SER A 92 4.77 -9.96 3.69
N HIS A 93 5.24 -8.73 3.95
CA HIS A 93 6.06 -8.41 5.12
C HIS A 93 5.22 -8.10 6.36
N ALA A 94 3.97 -7.66 6.21
CA ALA A 94 3.04 -7.55 7.34
C ALA A 94 2.78 -8.92 7.99
N ARG A 95 2.66 -9.99 7.19
CA ARG A 95 2.48 -11.35 7.69
C ARG A 95 3.66 -11.85 8.53
N LEU A 96 4.87 -11.37 8.25
CA LEU A 96 6.12 -11.84 8.87
C LEU A 96 6.69 -10.86 9.91
N ARG A 97 5.94 -9.82 10.32
CA ARG A 97 6.37 -8.74 11.25
C ARG A 97 7.78 -8.19 10.94
N ARG A 98 8.13 -8.07 9.65
CA ARG A 98 9.47 -7.63 9.25
C ARG A 98 9.66 -6.14 9.55
N SER A 99 10.89 -5.76 9.93
CA SER A 99 11.26 -4.37 10.22
C SER A 99 11.11 -3.48 8.99
N LYS A 100 10.97 -2.17 9.21
CA LYS A 100 10.93 -1.17 8.12
C LYS A 100 12.17 -1.22 7.22
N ASP A 101 13.32 -1.59 7.81
CA ASP A 101 14.58 -1.76 7.10
C ASP A 101 14.55 -2.96 6.14
N ALA A 102 13.95 -4.09 6.55
CA ALA A 102 13.75 -5.24 5.68
C ALA A 102 12.77 -4.94 4.53
N GLN A 103 11.69 -4.19 4.80
CA GLN A 103 10.74 -3.74 3.77
C GLN A 103 11.41 -2.81 2.76
N TRP A 104 12.25 -1.89 3.23
CA TRP A 104 13.04 -1.02 2.35
C TRP A 104 14.04 -1.80 1.50
N LYS A 105 14.78 -2.74 2.08
CA LYS A 105 15.70 -3.62 1.32
C LYS A 105 14.96 -4.40 0.24
N ALA A 106 13.80 -4.99 0.56
CA ALA A 106 12.98 -5.70 -0.40
C ALA A 106 12.53 -4.78 -1.55
N PHE A 107 12.17 -3.54 -1.25
CA PHE A 107 11.79 -2.54 -2.25
C PHE A 107 12.94 -2.20 -3.20
N VAL A 108 14.13 -1.91 -2.65
CA VAL A 108 15.31 -1.60 -3.46
C VAL A 108 15.67 -2.78 -4.37
N CYS A 109 15.68 -4.02 -3.84
CA CYS A 109 15.94 -5.22 -4.62
C CYS A 109 14.92 -5.40 -5.75
N ALA A 110 13.62 -5.25 -5.47
CA ALA A 110 12.59 -5.36 -6.50
C ALA A 110 12.75 -4.30 -7.60
N ALA A 111 13.05 -3.06 -7.23
CA ALA A 111 13.25 -1.97 -8.17
C ALA A 111 14.50 -2.14 -9.06
N MET A 112 15.57 -2.71 -8.50
CA MET A 112 16.78 -3.06 -9.25
C MET A 112 16.52 -4.20 -10.23
N ASN A 113 15.81 -5.25 -9.81
CA ASN A 113 15.44 -6.38 -10.69
C ASN A 113 14.59 -5.92 -11.88
N GLU A 114 13.69 -4.95 -11.66
CA GLU A 114 12.88 -4.32 -12.70
C GLU A 114 13.64 -3.30 -13.55
N LYS A 115 14.90 -2.99 -13.23
CA LYS A 115 15.71 -1.90 -13.84
C LYS A 115 15.00 -0.54 -13.81
N LYS A 116 14.13 -0.32 -12.81
CA LYS A 116 13.29 0.88 -12.67
C LYS A 116 13.59 1.69 -11.41
N LEU A 117 14.64 1.34 -10.66
CA LEU A 117 15.00 2.04 -9.40
C LEU A 117 15.05 3.58 -9.56
N PRO A 118 15.79 4.16 -10.52
CA PRO A 118 15.80 5.62 -10.67
C PRO A 118 14.42 6.19 -11.03
N ALA A 119 13.66 5.49 -11.88
CA ALA A 119 12.32 5.92 -12.28
C ALA A 119 11.34 5.91 -11.09
N TRP A 120 11.39 4.89 -10.24
CA TRP A 120 10.53 4.77 -9.07
C TRP A 120 10.86 5.81 -8.00
N LEU A 121 12.14 6.03 -7.71
CA LEU A 121 12.56 7.09 -6.79
C LEU A 121 12.10 8.46 -7.31
N ARG A 122 12.23 8.73 -8.62
CA ARG A 122 11.75 9.96 -9.23
C ARG A 122 10.22 10.12 -9.08
N ILE A 123 9.44 9.06 -9.27
CA ILE A 123 7.99 9.11 -9.09
C ILE A 123 7.61 9.46 -7.64
N ILE A 124 8.32 8.91 -6.65
CA ILE A 124 8.06 9.16 -5.23
C ILE A 124 8.48 10.59 -4.84
N PHE A 125 9.72 10.96 -5.12
CA PHE A 125 10.31 12.21 -4.65
C PHE A 125 9.98 13.43 -5.50
N ARG A 126 9.45 13.27 -6.72
CA ARG A 126 8.86 14.39 -7.51
C ARG A 126 7.46 14.75 -7.05
N SER A 127 6.83 13.95 -6.19
CA SER A 127 5.51 14.26 -5.67
C SER A 127 5.59 15.43 -4.69
N ARG A 128 5.14 16.62 -5.09
CA ARG A 128 5.12 17.83 -4.23
C ARG A 128 4.59 17.54 -2.84
N TYR A 129 3.48 16.82 -2.76
CA TYR A 129 2.86 16.44 -1.49
C TYR A 129 3.79 15.61 -0.58
N VAL A 130 4.62 14.74 -1.15
CA VAL A 130 5.62 13.99 -0.37
C VAL A 130 6.73 14.92 0.09
N VAL A 131 7.24 15.78 -0.78
CA VAL A 131 8.32 16.71 -0.43
C VAL A 131 7.89 17.66 0.69
N GLU A 132 6.73 18.29 0.56
CA GLU A 132 6.21 19.27 1.52
C GLU A 132 5.87 18.66 2.88
N MET A 133 5.32 17.44 2.90
CA MET A 133 4.87 16.80 4.14
C MET A 133 5.96 15.95 4.81
N CYS A 134 6.95 15.49 4.05
CA CYS A 134 7.95 14.54 4.54
C CYS A 134 9.35 15.13 4.72
N TYR A 135 9.64 16.28 4.12
CA TYR A 135 10.98 16.86 4.13
C TYR A 135 10.98 18.31 4.58
N ASN A 136 12.06 18.70 5.24
CA ASN A 136 12.32 20.10 5.55
C ASN A 136 12.77 20.85 4.29
N SER A 137 12.56 22.17 4.27
CA SER A 137 12.94 23.06 3.15
C SER A 137 14.43 23.05 2.84
N TRP A 138 15.30 22.79 3.83
CA TRP A 138 16.76 22.68 3.63
C TRP A 138 17.21 21.29 3.14
N SER A 139 16.30 20.31 3.07
CA SER A 139 16.66 18.96 2.64
C SER A 139 17.14 18.95 1.19
N TYR A 140 17.98 17.97 0.83
CA TYR A 140 18.44 17.84 -0.55
C TYR A 140 17.27 17.66 -1.52
N VAL A 141 16.28 16.82 -1.18
CA VAL A 141 15.10 16.55 -2.00
C VAL A 141 14.22 17.80 -2.20
N ALA A 142 14.18 18.72 -1.24
CA ALA A 142 13.44 19.98 -1.37
C ALA A 142 14.21 21.05 -2.18
N ARG A 143 15.55 21.01 -2.17
CA ARG A 143 16.42 21.97 -2.88
C ARG A 143 16.79 21.55 -4.28
N THR A 144 16.87 20.25 -4.55
CA THR A 144 17.04 19.80 -5.92
C THR A 144 15.70 19.93 -6.59
N ASP A 145 15.56 21.01 -7.34
CA ASP A 145 14.54 21.20 -8.36
C ASP A 145 14.73 20.18 -9.49
N LEU A 146 14.91 18.89 -9.17
CA LEU A 146 15.34 17.79 -10.05
C LEU A 146 14.35 17.55 -11.21
N CYS A 147 13.34 18.41 -11.33
CA CYS A 147 12.01 18.21 -11.86
C CYS A 147 11.16 19.51 -12.00
N ILE A 148 11.73 20.72 -12.01
CA ILE A 148 11.02 21.93 -12.50
C ILE A 148 11.82 22.54 -13.66
N GLU A 149 11.68 21.90 -14.81
CA GLU A 149 11.57 22.51 -16.15
C GLU A 149 10.67 21.58 -16.98
#